data_AF-A0A0R3TJV2-F1
#
_entry.id   AF-A0A0R3TJV2-F1
#
_cell.length_a   1.000
_cell.length_b   1.000
_cell.length_c   1.000
_cell.angle_alpha   90.00
_cell.angle_beta   90.00
_cell.angle_gamma   90.00
#
_symmetry.space_group_name_H-M   'P 1'
#
loop_
_entity.id
_entity.type
_entity.pdbx_description
1 polymer ?
#
loop_
_entity_poly.entity_id
_entity_poly.type
_entity_poly.pdbx_seq_one_letter_code
_entity_poly.pdbx_strand_id
1 'polypeptide(L)'
;MTRCAKKNISRGKTKHFRVFWSEHLEKLKRKRGALRNAAGQTGRREDAHAWRRQSAVLMQAILQAKWTTVLRQAILQAKRTSTMASHLAS
;
A
#
# COMPACT_ATOMS: atom_id res chain seq x y z
N MET A 1 -26.37 12.24 37.61
CA MET A 1 -25.48 11.21 37.03
C MET A 1 -25.67 11.16 35.52
N THR A 2 -24.86 11.91 34.78
CA THR A 2 -24.94 12.01 33.31
C THR A 2 -24.31 10.75 32.68
N ARG A 3 -25.13 9.91 32.06
CA ARG A 3 -24.66 8.72 31.31
C ARG A 3 -23.79 9.20 30.15
N CYS A 4 -22.49 8.87 30.18
CA CYS A 4 -21.52 9.29 29.17
C CYS A 4 -22.02 8.99 27.74
N ALA A 5 -22.11 10.02 26.88
CA ALA A 5 -22.62 9.98 25.51
C ALA A 5 -21.95 8.92 24.62
N LYS A 6 -20.73 8.50 24.96
CA LYS A 6 -19.97 7.43 24.30
C LYS A 6 -20.72 6.09 24.25
N LYS A 7 -21.67 5.85 25.16
CA LYS A 7 -22.50 4.63 25.18
C LYS A 7 -23.58 4.59 24.08
N ASN A 8 -23.96 5.74 23.52
CA ASN A 8 -25.01 5.86 22.49
C ASN A 8 -24.44 6.04 21.07
N ILE A 9 -23.11 6.10 20.91
CA ILE A 9 -22.47 6.17 19.60
C ILE A 9 -22.41 4.75 19.04
N SER A 10 -23.13 4.50 17.94
CA SER A 10 -23.06 3.22 17.24
C SER A 10 -21.64 3.00 16.74
N ARG A 11 -21.01 1.92 17.19
CA ARG A 11 -19.71 1.49 16.68
C ARG A 11 -19.98 0.90 15.29
N GLY A 12 -19.84 1.73 14.26
CA GLY A 12 -20.01 1.30 12.86
C GLY A 12 -19.18 0.05 12.54
N LYS A 13 -19.50 -0.63 11.42
CA LYS A 13 -18.81 -1.87 11.02
C LYS A 13 -17.30 -1.63 10.92
N THR A 14 -16.51 -2.40 11.65
CA THR A 14 -15.05 -2.42 11.53
C THR A 14 -14.69 -2.88 10.12
N LYS A 15 -14.33 -1.95 9.24
CA LYS A 15 -13.77 -2.30 7.93
C LYS A 15 -12.35 -2.81 8.15
N HIS A 16 -12.15 -4.13 8.02
CA HIS A 16 -10.83 -4.71 7.93
C HIS A 16 -10.23 -4.35 6.57
N PHE A 17 -9.41 -3.31 6.54
CA PHE A 17 -8.65 -2.98 5.35
C PHE A 17 -7.55 -4.04 5.16
N ARG A 18 -7.78 -5.02 4.29
CA ARG A 18 -6.74 -5.99 3.92
C ARG A 18 -5.70 -5.24 3.12
N VAL A 19 -4.55 -4.96 3.74
CA VAL A 19 -3.47 -4.22 3.07
C VAL A 19 -2.95 -5.07 1.92
N PHE A 20 -3.34 -4.71 0.69
CA PHE A 20 -3.00 -5.44 -0.52
C PHE A 20 -1.55 -5.14 -0.90
N TRP A 21 -0.61 -5.81 -0.24
CA TRP A 21 0.78 -5.84 -0.67
C TRP A 21 0.87 -6.89 -1.79
N SER A 22 1.09 -6.47 -3.03
CA SER A 22 1.46 -7.40 -4.09
C SER A 22 2.85 -7.96 -3.81
N GLU A 23 3.12 -9.20 -4.24
CA GLU A 23 4.44 -9.82 -4.12
C GLU A 23 5.55 -8.93 -4.73
N HIS A 24 5.20 -8.22 -5.80
CA HIS A 24 6.06 -7.23 -6.43
C HIS A 24 6.43 -6.07 -5.49
N LEU A 25 5.45 -5.53 -4.76
CA LEU A 25 5.65 -4.43 -3.80
C LEU A 25 6.46 -4.88 -2.57
N GLU A 26 6.25 -6.11 -2.12
CA GLU A 26 7.09 -6.81 -1.10
C GLU A 26 8.55 -6.88 -1.55
N LYS A 27 8.81 -7.38 -2.76
CA LYS A 27 10.17 -7.49 -3.33
C LYS A 27 10.87 -6.13 -3.42
N LEU A 28 10.17 -5.07 -3.85
CA LEU A 28 10.74 -3.71 -3.93
C LEU A 28 11.10 -3.15 -2.55
N LYS A 29 10.24 -3.38 -1.54
CA LYS A 29 10.52 -2.96 -0.16
C LYS A 29 11.71 -3.70 0.44
N ARG A 30 11.82 -5.01 0.22
CA ARG A 30 12.98 -5.82 0.67
C ARG A 30 14.29 -5.32 0.05
N LYS A 31 14.30 -5.06 -1.26
CA LYS A 31 15.46 -4.46 -1.96
C LYS A 31 15.87 -3.12 -1.35
N ARG A 32 14.89 -2.25 -1.06
CA ARG A 32 15.16 -0.98 -0.38
C ARG A 32 15.72 -1.17 1.04
N GLY A 33 15.23 -2.16 1.79
CA GLY A 33 15.74 -2.50 3.11
C GLY A 33 17.19 -2.99 3.08
N ALA A 34 17.52 -3.89 2.15
CA ALA A 34 18.88 -4.37 1.94
C ALA A 34 19.84 -3.21 1.60
N LEU A 35 19.40 -2.29 0.73
CA LEU A 35 20.17 -1.08 0.43
C LEU A 35 20.32 -0.16 1.65
N ARG A 36 19.32 -0.01 2.51
CA ARG A 36 19.50 0.79 3.72
C ARG A 36 20.53 0.16 4.66
N ASN A 37 20.47 -1.17 4.83
CA ASN A 37 21.37 -1.88 5.75
C ASN A 37 22.82 -1.82 5.27
N ALA A 38 23.05 -2.05 3.98
CA ALA A 38 24.41 -2.05 3.45
C ALA A 38 24.99 -0.62 3.36
N ALA A 39 24.15 0.43 3.22
CA ALA A 39 24.60 1.82 3.36
C ALA A 39 25.09 2.11 4.79
N GLY A 40 24.37 1.59 5.79
CA GLY A 40 24.71 1.74 7.20
C GLY A 40 26.02 1.04 7.58
N GLN A 41 26.37 -0.04 6.88
CA GLN A 41 27.62 -0.78 7.12
C GLN A 41 28.84 -0.17 6.44
N THR A 42 28.67 0.51 5.31
CA THR A 42 29.80 0.91 4.44
C THR A 42 30.53 2.16 4.93
N GLY A 43 29.88 3.09 5.64
CA GLY A 43 30.51 4.28 6.23
C GLY A 43 31.13 5.29 5.25
N ARG A 44 31.20 4.99 3.95
CA ARG A 44 31.79 5.84 2.90
C ARG A 44 30.80 6.90 2.39
N ARG A 45 31.26 8.16 2.34
CA ARG A 45 30.46 9.30 1.89
C ARG A 45 30.19 9.33 0.38
N GLU A 46 31.11 8.83 -0.44
CA GLU A 46 30.97 8.79 -1.91
C GLU A 46 29.86 7.83 -2.35
N ASP A 47 29.79 6.68 -1.68
CA ASP A 47 28.70 5.72 -1.81
C ASP A 47 27.35 6.34 -1.45
N ALA A 48 27.28 7.24 -0.47
CA ALA A 48 26.02 7.86 -0.07
C ALA A 48 25.25 8.53 -1.24
N HIS A 49 25.93 9.12 -2.22
CA HIS A 49 25.27 9.70 -3.39
C HIS A 49 24.67 8.65 -4.33
N ALA A 50 25.40 7.58 -4.63
CA ALA A 50 24.89 6.48 -5.45
C ALA A 50 23.69 5.80 -4.78
N TRP A 51 23.72 5.65 -3.45
CA TRP A 51 22.66 5.00 -2.68
C TRP A 51 21.42 5.87 -2.55
N ARG A 52 21.58 7.21 -2.48
CA ARG A 52 20.46 8.15 -2.57
C ARG A 52 19.76 8.06 -3.92
N ARG A 53 20.51 7.97 -5.03
CA ARG A 53 19.94 7.79 -6.38
C ARG A 53 19.15 6.47 -6.47
N GLN A 54 19.75 5.35 -6.04
CA GLN A 54 19.08 4.05 -6.03
C GLN A 54 17.84 4.01 -5.13
N SER A 55 17.92 4.65 -3.95
CA SER A 55 16.77 4.77 -3.04
C SER A 55 15.63 5.59 -3.64
N ALA A 56 15.94 6.69 -4.34
CA ALA A 56 14.95 7.51 -5.01
C ALA A 56 14.22 6.74 -6.12
N VAL A 57 14.97 6.03 -6.97
CA VAL A 57 14.39 5.17 -8.02
C VAL A 57 13.48 4.10 -7.43
N LEU A 58 13.91 3.41 -6.37
CA LEU A 58 13.08 2.40 -5.70
C LEU A 58 11.85 3.01 -5.03
N MET A 59 11.95 4.21 -4.46
CA MET A 59 10.82 4.88 -3.84
C MET A 59 9.77 5.25 -4.89
N GLN A 60 10.19 5.70 -6.06
CA GLN A 60 9.31 5.98 -7.19
C GLN A 60 8.65 4.71 -7.72
N ALA A 61 9.40 3.62 -7.86
CA ALA A 61 8.85 2.31 -8.25
C ALA A 61 7.82 1.78 -7.23
N ILE A 62 8.07 1.95 -5.93
CA ILE A 62 7.13 1.59 -4.85
C ILE A 62 5.85 2.41 -4.95
N LEU A 63 5.95 3.72 -5.21
CA LEU A 63 4.79 4.58 -5.38
C LEU A 63 3.98 4.17 -6.60
N GLN A 64 4.61 3.95 -7.75
CA GLN A 64 3.97 3.46 -8.97
C GLN A 64 3.28 2.10 -8.77
N ALA A 65 3.95 1.16 -8.10
CA ALA A 65 3.39 -0.14 -7.77
C ALA A 65 2.15 -0.03 -6.86
N LYS A 66 2.12 0.92 -5.92
CA LYS A 66 0.92 1.20 -5.11
C LYS A 66 -0.23 1.74 -5.96
N TRP A 67 0.03 2.72 -6.82
CA TRP A 67 -0.99 3.33 -7.68
C TRP A 67 -1.60 2.33 -8.65
N THR A 68 -0.76 1.53 -9.32
CA THR A 68 -1.22 0.49 -10.26
C THR A 68 -2.06 -0.58 -9.56
N THR A 69 -1.72 -0.94 -8.32
CA THR A 69 -2.47 -1.92 -7.53
C THR A 69 -3.86 -1.39 -7.17
N VAL A 70 -3.96 -0.13 -6.73
CA VAL A 70 -5.25 0.53 -6.44
C VAL A 70 -6.10 0.63 -7.70
N LEU A 71 -5.50 1.04 -8.82
CA LEU A 71 -6.19 1.15 -10.11
C LEU A 71 -6.74 -0.21 -10.58
N ARG A 72 -5.93 -1.27 -10.54
CA ARG A 72 -6.35 -2.64 -10.88
C ARG A 72 -7.49 -3.12 -9.99
N GLN A 73 -7.43 -2.82 -8.70
CA GLN A 73 -8.49 -3.20 -7.76
C GLN A 73 -9.80 -2.45 -8.04
N ALA A 74 -9.73 -1.15 -8.36
CA ALA A 74 -10.90 -0.35 -8.72
C ALA A 74 -11.58 -0.87 -10.00
N ILE A 75 -10.78 -1.20 -11.02
CA ILE A 75 -11.27 -1.81 -12.27
C ILE A 75 -11.93 -3.17 -11.99
N LEU A 76 -11.32 -4.02 -11.16
CA LEU A 76 -11.90 -5.31 -10.77
C LEU A 76 -13.23 -5.16 -10.02
N GLN A 77 -13.34 -4.17 -9.13
CA GLN A 77 -14.61 -3.91 -8.43
C GLN A 77 -15.68 -3.42 -9.40
N ALA A 78 -15.36 -2.49 -10.30
CA ALA A 78 -16.29 -1.97 -11.30
C ALA A 78 -16.83 -3.08 -12.23
N LYS A 79 -15.98 -4.04 -12.62
CA LYS A 79 -16.40 -5.21 -13.39
C LYS A 79 -17.36 -6.10 -12.60
N ARG A 80 -17.04 -6.43 -11.34
CA ARG A 80 -17.91 -7.25 -10.47
C ARG A 80 -19.27 -6.61 -10.25
N THR A 81 -19.32 -5.29 -10.04
CA THR A 81 -20.59 -4.58 -9.84
C THR A 81 -21.43 -4.53 -11.11
N SER A 82 -20.80 -4.38 -12.28
CA SER A 82 -21.50 -4.45 -13.57
C SER A 82 -22.09 -5.84 -13.81
N THR A 83 -21.34 -6.91 -13.55
CA THR A 83 -21.83 -8.29 -13.68
C THR A 83 -22.98 -8.59 -12.71
N MET A 84 -22.87 -8.15 -11.45
CA MET A 84 -23.95 -8.31 -10.48
C MET A 84 -25.20 -7.52 -10.86
N ALA A 85 -25.06 -6.32 -11.40
CA ALA A 85 -26.20 -5.52 -11.86
C ALA A 85 -26.93 -6.18 -13.03
N SER A 86 -26.21 -6.81 -13.96
CA SER A 86 -26.84 -7.58 -15.05
C SER A 86 -27.59 -8.82 -14.56
N HIS A 87 -27.12 -9.50 -13.51
CA HIS A 87 -27.82 -10.66 -12.93
C HIS A 87 -29.06 -10.30 -12.12
N LEU A 88 -29.16 -9.07 -11.61
CA LEU A 88 -30.33 -8.59 -10.85
C LEU A 88 -31.41 -7.97 -11.74
N ALA A 89 -31.09 -7.67 -12.99
CA ALA A 89 -32.00 -7.08 -13.98
C ALA A 89 -32.61 -8.12 -14.95
N SER A 90 -32.26 -9.40 -14.79
CA SER A 90 -32.89 -10.56 -15.47
C SER A 90 -33.80 -11.28 -14.49
#